data_AF-A0A7Y5RFS9-F1
#
_entry.id   AF-A0A7Y5RFS9-F1
#
_cell.length_a   1.000
_cell.length_b   1.000
_cell.length_c   1.000
_cell.angle_alpha   90.00
_cell.angle_beta   90.00
_cell.angle_gamma   90.00
#
_symmetry.space_group_name_H-M   'P 1'
#
loop_
_entity.id
_entity.type
_entity.pdbx_description
1 polymer ?
#
loop_
_entity_poly.entity_id
_entity_poly.type
_entity_poly.pdbx_seq_one_letter_code
_entity_poly.pdbx_strand_id
1 'polypeptide(L)'
;MNAKSLIQLLEYVDPLLCLITIGALFRAKQVRAFFSLFLLLSTKVIADSVALLIFFLLARGVDKHVAYPIYFYTYWTAYALEAILSILVIYSIFKLAMEPLKGLQSLGLLVFRWAAAISIAVAIGMAFGPHMTSTKFIINAANQLQRTQSILTLCLLLFVCFAIRPMGLSHRSRIFGVSLGLGILSTVELVSSAWLTNMTTMYMTFSVVRGIAISLAFGIWAAYFFIPEPQRRMIVLPTTSPFLKWNQVSLALGHDPGYVVVGSSSPDLFAPAELEIMRRAAEKTVPVAALN
;
A
#
# COMPACT_ATOMS: atom_id res chain seq x y z
N MET A 1 -7.09 -33.65 -12.60
CA MET A 1 -6.48 -32.54 -13.35
C MET A 1 -5.02 -32.44 -12.95
N ASN A 2 -4.07 -32.52 -13.88
CA ASN A 2 -2.64 -32.56 -13.53
C ASN A 2 -2.16 -31.17 -13.06
N ALA A 3 -1.30 -31.10 -12.04
CA ALA A 3 -0.80 -29.81 -11.53
C ALA A 3 -0.18 -28.92 -12.64
N LYS A 4 0.48 -29.55 -13.62
CA LYS A 4 1.04 -28.87 -14.80
C LYS A 4 -0.01 -28.21 -15.70
N SER A 5 -1.14 -28.89 -15.95
CA SER A 5 -2.22 -28.31 -16.76
C SER A 5 -2.92 -27.17 -16.04
N LEU A 6 -2.95 -27.23 -14.71
CA LEU A 6 -3.53 -26.18 -13.87
C LEU A 6 -2.64 -24.92 -13.87
N ILE A 7 -1.32 -25.09 -13.78
CA ILE A 7 -0.35 -23.98 -13.91
C ILE A 7 -0.45 -23.32 -15.28
N GLN A 8 -0.50 -24.10 -16.37
CA GLN A 8 -0.66 -23.56 -17.72
C GLN A 8 -1.95 -22.75 -17.86
N LEU A 9 -3.07 -23.25 -17.31
CA LEU A 9 -4.33 -22.52 -17.37
C LEU A 9 -4.28 -21.20 -16.58
N LEU A 10 -3.65 -21.21 -15.40
CA LEU A 10 -3.43 -20.00 -14.59
C LEU A 10 -2.55 -18.97 -15.32
N GLU A 11 -1.48 -19.41 -15.96
CA GLU A 11 -0.58 -18.55 -16.75
C GLU A 11 -1.33 -17.82 -17.89
N TYR A 12 -2.35 -18.43 -18.50
CA TYR A 12 -3.17 -17.76 -19.51
C TYR A 12 -4.27 -16.87 -18.92
N VAL A 13 -4.81 -17.24 -17.75
CA VAL A 13 -5.91 -16.52 -17.09
C VAL A 13 -5.43 -15.22 -16.45
N ASP A 14 -4.23 -15.20 -15.88
CA ASP A 14 -3.66 -14.03 -15.20
C ASP A 14 -3.56 -12.77 -16.09
N PRO A 15 -3.01 -12.81 -17.32
CA PRO A 15 -2.94 -11.63 -18.18
C PRO A 15 -4.32 -11.17 -18.67
N LEU A 16 -5.25 -12.11 -18.92
CA LEU A 16 -6.64 -11.78 -19.27
C LEU A 16 -7.34 -11.04 -18.13
N LEU A 17 -7.21 -11.54 -16.90
CA LEU A 17 -7.76 -10.89 -15.71
C LEU A 17 -7.14 -9.51 -15.48
N CYS A 18 -5.83 -9.36 -15.72
CA CYS A 18 -5.11 -8.10 -15.62
C CYS A 18 -5.65 -7.05 -16.62
N LEU A 19 -5.91 -7.46 -17.86
CA LEU A 19 -6.52 -6.59 -18.88
C LEU A 19 -7.97 -6.22 -18.51
N ILE A 20 -8.73 -7.17 -17.94
CA ILE A 20 -10.09 -6.92 -17.45
C ILE A 20 -10.08 -5.89 -16.31
N THR A 21 -9.14 -5.98 -15.35
CA THR A 21 -9.00 -4.98 -14.28
C THR A 21 -8.63 -3.61 -14.82
N ILE A 22 -7.69 -3.52 -15.76
CA ILE A 22 -7.33 -2.25 -16.41
C ILE A 22 -8.57 -1.66 -17.12
N GLY A 23 -9.29 -2.47 -17.89
CA GLY A 23 -10.52 -2.06 -18.57
C GLY A 23 -11.61 -1.58 -17.60
N ALA A 24 -11.80 -2.28 -16.48
CA ALA A 24 -12.72 -1.88 -15.42
C ALA A 24 -12.31 -0.54 -14.79
N LEU A 25 -11.00 -0.29 -14.64
CA LEU A 25 -10.44 0.93 -14.06
C LEU A 25 -10.63 2.14 -14.99
N PHE A 26 -10.47 1.94 -16.30
CA PHE A 26 -10.83 2.94 -17.32
C PHE A 26 -12.34 3.22 -17.34
N ARG A 27 -13.17 2.17 -17.29
CA ARG A 27 -14.64 2.32 -17.24
C ARG A 27 -15.09 3.11 -16.01
N ALA A 28 -14.45 2.87 -14.87
CA ALA A 28 -14.73 3.57 -13.62
C ALA A 28 -14.24 5.03 -13.59
N LYS A 29 -13.51 5.51 -14.61
CA LYS A 29 -12.88 6.85 -14.69
C LYS A 29 -12.01 7.22 -13.48
N GLN A 30 -11.58 6.24 -12.69
CA GLN A 30 -10.81 6.44 -11.46
C GLN A 30 -9.30 6.20 -11.63
N VAL A 31 -8.81 6.19 -12.88
CA VAL A 31 -7.38 6.02 -13.22
C VAL A 31 -6.48 7.02 -12.49
N ARG A 32 -6.93 8.27 -12.35
CA ARG A 32 -6.16 9.30 -11.63
C ARG A 32 -6.11 9.06 -10.11
N ALA A 33 -7.19 8.51 -9.54
CA ALA A 33 -7.25 8.24 -8.10
C ALA A 33 -6.41 7.03 -7.70
N PHE A 34 -6.36 6.00 -8.57
CA PHE A 34 -5.60 4.77 -8.37
C PHE A 34 -4.45 4.64 -9.37
N PHE A 35 -3.72 5.74 -9.61
CA PHE A 35 -2.63 5.77 -10.59
C PHE A 35 -1.53 4.74 -10.29
N SER A 36 -1.16 4.58 -9.01
CA SER A 36 -0.15 3.59 -8.61
C SER A 36 -0.58 2.15 -8.92
N LEU A 37 -1.87 1.84 -8.79
CA LEU A 37 -2.42 0.52 -9.12
C LEU A 37 -2.46 0.30 -10.64
N PHE A 38 -2.83 1.32 -11.40
CA PHE A 38 -2.74 1.28 -12.85
C PHE A 38 -1.30 1.04 -13.32
N LEU A 39 -0.32 1.69 -12.70
CA LEU A 39 1.08 1.50 -13.03
C LEU A 39 1.55 0.08 -12.68
N LEU A 40 1.16 -0.45 -11.52
CA LEU A 40 1.45 -1.83 -11.12
C LEU A 40 0.89 -2.84 -12.12
N LEU A 41 -0.39 -2.71 -12.49
CA LEU A 41 -1.03 -3.58 -13.48
C LEU A 41 -0.35 -3.45 -14.86
N SER A 42 0.03 -2.23 -15.26
CA SER A 42 0.73 -2.01 -16.53
C SER A 42 2.10 -2.70 -16.54
N THR A 43 2.86 -2.59 -15.45
CA THR A 43 4.15 -3.29 -15.30
C THR A 43 3.98 -4.81 -15.37
N LYS A 44 2.92 -5.37 -14.78
CA LYS A 44 2.58 -6.80 -14.88
C LYS A 44 2.33 -7.22 -16.33
N VAL A 45 1.44 -6.52 -17.04
CA VAL A 45 1.13 -6.81 -18.45
C VAL A 45 2.38 -6.73 -19.33
N ILE A 46 3.23 -5.72 -19.12
CA ILE A 46 4.48 -5.57 -19.87
C ILE A 46 5.43 -6.73 -19.57
N ALA A 47 5.61 -7.11 -18.31
CA ALA A 47 6.48 -8.23 -17.92
C ALA A 47 6.00 -9.56 -18.54
N ASP A 48 4.70 -9.84 -18.46
CA ASP A 48 4.10 -11.05 -19.04
C ASP A 48 4.23 -11.05 -20.57
N SER A 49 4.02 -9.90 -21.21
CA SER A 49 4.19 -9.75 -22.67
C SER A 49 5.62 -9.98 -23.12
N VAL A 50 6.62 -9.48 -22.37
CA VAL A 50 8.03 -9.71 -22.68
C VAL A 50 8.40 -11.18 -22.47
N ALA A 51 7.90 -11.83 -21.43
CA ALA A 51 8.11 -13.27 -21.22
C ALA A 51 7.56 -14.08 -22.39
N LEU A 52 6.32 -13.81 -22.82
CA LEU A 52 5.71 -14.47 -23.99
C LEU A 52 6.49 -14.22 -25.28
N LEU A 53 6.97 -12.99 -25.51
CA LEU A 53 7.81 -12.66 -26.65
C LEU A 53 9.12 -13.48 -26.66
N ILE A 54 9.77 -13.62 -25.51
CA ILE A 54 11.00 -14.41 -25.38
C ILE A 54 10.75 -15.89 -25.66
N PHE A 55 9.65 -16.46 -25.13
CA PHE A 55 9.26 -17.84 -25.44
C PHE A 55 8.98 -18.05 -26.94
N PHE A 56 8.32 -17.08 -27.57
CA PHE A 56 8.07 -17.10 -29.01
C PHE A 56 9.36 -17.03 -29.84
N LEU A 57 10.32 -16.20 -29.43
CA LEU A 57 11.64 -16.10 -30.07
C LEU A 57 12.47 -17.38 -29.90
N LEU A 58 12.42 -18.02 -28.73
CA LEU A 58 13.02 -19.34 -28.52
C LEU A 58 12.41 -20.41 -29.44
N ALA A 59 11.10 -20.41 -29.61
CA ALA A 59 10.40 -21.36 -30.48
C ALA A 59 10.78 -21.16 -31.97
N ARG A 60 11.21 -19.96 -32.36
CA ARG A 60 11.73 -19.65 -33.70
C ARG A 60 13.22 -19.96 -33.91
N GLY A 61 13.88 -20.57 -32.92
CA GLY A 61 15.27 -21.04 -33.07
C GLY A 61 16.34 -20.01 -32.76
N VAL A 62 16.01 -18.93 -32.03
CA VAL A 62 17.02 -17.99 -31.52
C VAL A 62 17.93 -18.69 -30.51
N ASP A 63 19.22 -18.35 -30.57
CA ASP A 63 20.25 -18.95 -29.73
C ASP A 63 19.99 -18.69 -28.23
N LYS A 64 20.03 -19.76 -27.42
CA LYS A 64 19.65 -19.74 -25.99
C LYS A 64 20.55 -18.82 -25.17
N HIS A 65 21.79 -18.66 -25.62
CA HIS A 65 22.80 -17.82 -24.97
C HIS A 65 22.46 -16.33 -24.99
N VAL A 66 21.70 -15.85 -25.99
CA VAL A 66 21.27 -14.44 -26.08
C VAL A 66 19.96 -14.23 -25.33
N ALA A 67 19.04 -15.20 -25.38
CA ALA A 67 17.73 -15.07 -24.76
C ALA A 67 17.77 -15.16 -23.22
N TYR A 68 18.65 -15.99 -22.66
CA TYR A 68 18.77 -16.17 -21.21
C TYR A 68 19.14 -14.89 -20.43
N PRO A 69 20.18 -14.12 -20.80
CA PRO A 69 20.53 -12.89 -20.07
C PRO A 69 19.43 -11.83 -20.17
N ILE A 70 18.77 -11.69 -21.32
CA ILE A 70 17.67 -10.74 -21.51
C ILE A 70 16.51 -11.10 -20.57
N TYR A 71 16.08 -12.37 -20.59
CA TYR A 71 15.05 -12.86 -19.67
C TYR A 71 15.42 -12.62 -18.21
N PHE A 72 16.66 -12.93 -17.84
CA PHE A 72 17.15 -12.74 -16.48
C PHE A 72 17.03 -11.27 -16.04
N TYR A 73 17.61 -10.33 -16.79
CA TYR A 73 17.57 -8.92 -16.39
C TYR A 73 16.15 -8.35 -16.40
N THR A 74 15.33 -8.68 -17.41
CA THR A 74 13.94 -8.20 -17.46
C THR A 74 13.11 -8.76 -16.30
N TYR A 75 13.25 -10.04 -15.98
CA TYR A 75 12.54 -10.66 -14.87
C TYR A 75 12.90 -10.00 -13.53
N TRP A 76 14.18 -9.86 -13.22
CA TRP A 76 14.60 -9.29 -11.94
C TRP A 76 14.30 -7.79 -11.80
N THR A 77 14.40 -7.03 -12.89
CA THR A 77 14.02 -5.61 -12.88
C THR A 77 12.51 -5.43 -12.74
N ALA A 78 11.70 -6.22 -13.43
CA ALA A 78 10.25 -6.21 -13.27
C ALA A 78 9.85 -6.61 -11.84
N TYR A 79 10.52 -7.61 -11.27
CA TYR A 79 10.29 -8.05 -9.90
C TYR A 79 10.61 -6.97 -8.86
N ALA A 80 11.76 -6.28 -9.00
CA ALA A 80 12.10 -5.15 -8.13
C ALA A 80 11.13 -3.96 -8.32
N LEU A 81 10.74 -3.67 -9.55
CA LEU A 81 9.80 -2.60 -9.87
C LEU A 81 8.42 -2.89 -9.27
N GLU A 82 7.95 -4.14 -9.33
CA GLU A 82 6.70 -4.57 -8.71
C GLU A 82 6.69 -4.29 -7.20
N ALA A 83 7.79 -4.58 -6.50
CA ALA A 83 7.94 -4.27 -5.08
C ALA A 83 7.72 -2.77 -4.82
N ILE A 84 8.41 -1.91 -5.57
CA ILE A 84 8.34 -0.45 -5.41
C ILE A 84 6.91 0.04 -5.70
N LEU A 85 6.29 -0.47 -6.76
CA LEU A 85 4.93 -0.10 -7.12
C LEU A 85 3.91 -0.55 -6.09
N SER A 86 4.07 -1.75 -5.52
CA SER A 86 3.22 -2.25 -4.44
C SER A 86 3.26 -1.32 -3.22
N ILE A 87 4.45 -0.86 -2.83
CA ILE A 87 4.65 0.18 -1.79
C ILE A 87 3.88 1.46 -2.18
N LEU A 88 4.04 1.96 -3.41
CA LEU A 88 3.32 3.15 -3.85
C LEU A 88 1.80 2.98 -3.90
N VAL A 89 1.31 1.76 -4.15
CA VAL A 89 -0.14 1.48 -4.13
C VAL A 89 -0.65 1.54 -2.69
N ILE A 90 -0.02 0.85 -1.74
CA ILE A 90 -0.45 0.92 -0.33
C ILE A 90 -0.32 2.33 0.24
N TYR A 91 0.70 3.10 -0.17
CA TYR A 91 0.83 4.52 0.16
C TYR A 91 -0.38 5.33 -0.30
N SER A 92 -0.79 5.14 -1.55
CA SER A 92 -1.97 5.83 -2.10
C SER A 92 -3.23 5.44 -1.35
N ILE A 93 -3.44 4.15 -1.07
CA ILE A 93 -4.59 3.64 -0.31
C ILE A 93 -4.62 4.22 1.10
N PHE A 94 -3.49 4.20 1.80
CA PHE A 94 -3.37 4.78 3.13
C PHE A 94 -3.74 6.27 3.11
N LYS A 95 -3.20 7.02 2.15
CA LYS A 95 -3.52 8.44 1.97
C LYS A 95 -5.02 8.64 1.74
N LEU A 96 -5.65 7.87 0.87
CA LEU A 96 -7.09 7.97 0.59
C LEU A 96 -7.95 7.54 1.79
N ALA A 97 -7.53 6.54 2.56
CA ALA A 97 -8.25 6.04 3.72
C ALA A 97 -8.18 7.01 4.91
N MET A 98 -7.06 7.69 5.09
CA MET A 98 -6.83 8.64 6.20
C MET A 98 -7.15 10.10 5.87
N GLU A 99 -7.72 10.39 4.70
CA GLU A 99 -8.21 11.73 4.33
C GLU A 99 -9.04 12.45 5.41
N PRO A 100 -9.93 11.79 6.19
CA PRO A 100 -10.67 12.46 7.28
C PRO A 100 -9.82 12.84 8.51
N LEU A 101 -8.59 12.30 8.67
CA LEU A 101 -7.72 12.50 9.84
C LEU A 101 -6.35 13.05 9.41
N LYS A 102 -6.32 14.31 8.98
CA LYS A 102 -5.13 14.95 8.38
C LYS A 102 -3.86 14.92 9.24
N GLY A 103 -3.98 15.02 10.57
CA GLY A 103 -2.85 14.97 11.50
C GLY A 103 -2.26 13.57 11.65
N LEU A 104 -3.10 12.55 11.79
CA LEU A 104 -2.63 11.16 11.85
C LEU A 104 -2.10 10.69 10.48
N GLN A 105 -2.69 11.21 9.40
CA GLN A 105 -2.25 10.98 8.04
C GLN A 105 -0.81 11.49 7.83
N SER A 106 -0.47 12.72 8.25
CA SER A 106 0.88 13.26 8.03
C SER A 106 1.96 12.46 8.75
N LEU A 107 1.71 12.05 10.00
CA LEU A 107 2.60 11.19 10.76
C LEU A 107 2.75 9.80 10.11
N GLY A 108 1.63 9.18 9.71
CA GLY A 108 1.66 7.88 9.03
C GLY A 108 2.41 7.91 7.69
N LEU A 109 2.23 8.98 6.90
CA LEU A 109 2.96 9.18 5.65
C LEU A 109 4.46 9.45 5.89
N LEU A 110 4.82 10.11 6.99
CA LEU A 110 6.22 10.31 7.37
C LEU A 110 6.89 8.97 7.71
N VAL A 111 6.25 8.16 8.55
CA VAL A 111 6.71 6.79 8.88
C VAL A 111 6.86 5.96 7.61
N PHE A 112 5.89 6.06 6.69
CA PHE A 112 5.93 5.35 5.42
C PHE A 112 7.15 5.72 4.58
N ARG A 113 7.46 7.02 4.47
CA ARG A 113 8.61 7.51 3.70
C ARG A 113 9.93 6.97 4.26
N TRP A 114 10.07 6.96 5.59
CA TRP A 114 11.25 6.42 6.24
C TRP A 114 11.34 4.90 6.13
N ALA A 115 10.24 4.18 6.30
CA ALA A 115 10.21 2.72 6.12
C ALA A 115 10.60 2.30 4.70
N ALA A 116 10.08 3.00 3.68
CA ALA A 116 10.47 2.79 2.29
C ALA A 116 11.95 3.12 2.05
N ALA A 117 12.44 4.25 2.58
CA ALA A 117 13.86 4.62 2.47
C ALA A 117 14.78 3.59 3.12
N ILE A 118 14.44 3.10 4.32
CA ILE A 118 15.18 2.03 5.01
C ILE A 118 15.14 0.74 4.20
N SER A 119 13.99 0.37 3.62
CA SER A 119 13.87 -0.84 2.80
C SER A 119 14.79 -0.80 1.58
N ILE A 120 14.85 0.34 0.89
CA ILE A 120 15.76 0.56 -0.24
C ILE A 120 17.21 0.57 0.23
N ALA A 121 17.52 1.24 1.33
CA ALA A 121 18.86 1.29 1.90
C ALA A 121 19.36 -0.09 2.32
N VAL A 122 18.51 -0.93 2.93
CA VAL A 122 18.83 -2.33 3.29
C VAL A 122 19.03 -3.18 2.04
N ALA A 123 18.20 -3.02 1.02
CA ALA A 123 18.36 -3.73 -0.25
C ALA A 123 19.70 -3.39 -0.93
N ILE A 124 20.10 -2.11 -0.91
CA ILE A 124 21.38 -1.63 -1.43
C ILE A 124 22.56 -2.04 -0.52
N GLY A 125 22.38 -2.01 0.81
CA GLY A 125 23.41 -2.37 1.78
C GLY A 125 23.79 -3.85 1.72
N MET A 126 22.79 -4.73 1.56
CA MET A 126 22.98 -6.15 1.27
C MET A 126 23.70 -6.40 -0.07
N ALA A 127 23.71 -5.40 -0.93
CA ALA A 127 24.30 -5.45 -2.25
C ALA A 127 25.83 -5.20 -2.20
N PHE A 128 26.38 -4.55 -1.18
CA PHE A 128 27.82 -4.28 -1.05
C PHE A 128 28.64 -5.41 -0.36
N GLY A 129 28.13 -6.64 -0.32
CA GLY A 129 28.83 -7.77 0.32
C GLY A 129 30.15 -8.17 -0.38
N PRO A 130 31.23 -8.50 0.36
CA PRO A 130 32.48 -8.98 -0.24
C PRO A 130 32.26 -10.29 -1.01
N HIS A 131 32.84 -10.41 -2.22
CA HIS A 131 32.85 -11.61 -3.09
C HIS A 131 31.56 -12.01 -3.83
N MET A 132 30.62 -11.08 -4.09
CA MET A 132 29.38 -11.41 -4.82
C MET A 132 29.49 -11.16 -6.34
N THR A 133 29.20 -12.19 -7.14
CA THR A 133 29.00 -12.05 -8.61
C THR A 133 27.81 -11.12 -8.89
N SER A 134 27.90 -10.24 -9.90
CA SER A 134 26.86 -9.26 -10.25
C SER A 134 25.45 -9.84 -10.45
N THR A 135 25.35 -11.11 -10.84
CA THR A 135 24.08 -11.84 -10.98
C THR A 135 23.44 -12.16 -9.62
N LYS A 136 24.23 -12.63 -8.65
CA LYS A 136 23.74 -12.98 -7.30
C LYS A 136 23.36 -11.74 -6.49
N PHE A 137 24.01 -10.62 -6.78
CA PHE A 137 23.70 -9.30 -6.24
C PHE A 137 22.23 -8.91 -6.50
N ILE A 138 21.80 -8.94 -7.77
CA ILE A 138 20.45 -8.49 -8.16
C ILE A 138 19.39 -9.39 -7.52
N ILE A 139 19.64 -10.70 -7.52
CA ILE A 139 18.75 -11.72 -6.93
C ILE A 139 18.52 -11.45 -5.45
N ASN A 140 19.60 -11.28 -4.68
CA ASN A 140 19.52 -11.10 -3.23
C ASN A 140 18.88 -9.76 -2.86
N ALA A 141 19.26 -8.68 -3.56
CA ALA A 141 18.70 -7.36 -3.34
C ALA A 141 17.19 -7.33 -3.64
N ALA A 142 16.77 -7.90 -4.77
CA ALA A 142 15.36 -7.93 -5.16
C ALA A 142 14.52 -8.82 -4.23
N ASN A 143 15.02 -9.99 -3.83
CA ASN A 143 14.35 -10.86 -2.85
C ASN A 143 14.23 -10.20 -1.48
N GLN A 144 15.25 -9.45 -1.04
CA GLN A 144 15.18 -8.71 0.21
C GLN A 144 14.15 -7.59 0.15
N LEU A 145 14.16 -6.82 -0.94
CA LEU A 145 13.21 -5.73 -1.17
C LEU A 145 11.77 -6.26 -1.15
N GLN A 146 11.49 -7.37 -1.83
CA GLN A 146 10.16 -7.98 -1.86
C GLN A 146 9.68 -8.41 -0.47
N ARG A 147 10.57 -9.02 0.33
CA ARG A 147 10.27 -9.43 1.70
C ARG A 147 9.88 -8.24 2.57
N THR A 148 10.71 -7.19 2.57
CA THR A 148 10.45 -6.00 3.37
C THR A 148 9.18 -5.28 2.90
N GLN A 149 8.96 -5.18 1.59
CA GLN A 149 7.73 -4.64 1.02
C GLN A 149 6.49 -5.40 1.47
N SER A 150 6.53 -6.73 1.43
CA SER A 150 5.38 -7.57 1.80
C SER A 150 5.02 -7.39 3.28
N ILE A 151 6.01 -7.39 4.17
CA ILE A 151 5.80 -7.13 5.61
C ILE A 151 5.19 -5.75 5.83
N LEU A 152 5.78 -4.71 5.24
CA LEU A 152 5.27 -3.34 5.37
C LEU A 152 3.84 -3.21 4.86
N THR A 153 3.54 -3.84 3.71
CA THR A 153 2.20 -3.81 3.12
C THR A 153 1.19 -4.47 4.03
N LEU A 154 1.50 -5.64 4.61
CA LEU A 154 0.61 -6.34 5.53
C LEU A 154 0.37 -5.55 6.82
N CYS A 155 1.42 -5.02 7.44
CA CYS A 155 1.31 -4.23 8.66
C CYS A 155 0.43 -2.98 8.46
N LEU A 156 0.65 -2.26 7.36
CA LEU A 156 -0.12 -1.04 7.05
C LEU A 156 -1.55 -1.35 6.67
N LEU A 157 -1.78 -2.43 5.95
CA LEU A 157 -3.11 -2.88 5.59
C LEU A 157 -3.90 -3.28 6.83
N LEU A 158 -3.28 -4.00 7.77
CA LEU A 158 -3.89 -4.28 9.08
C LEU A 158 -4.27 -2.99 9.80
N PHE A 159 -3.35 -2.02 9.84
CA PHE A 159 -3.62 -0.71 10.44
C PHE A 159 -4.79 0.01 9.76
N VAL A 160 -4.82 0.06 8.43
CA VAL A 160 -5.92 0.66 7.65
C VAL A 160 -7.23 -0.07 7.92
N CYS A 161 -7.23 -1.41 7.94
CA CYS A 161 -8.40 -2.22 8.27
C CYS A 161 -8.94 -1.95 9.68
N PHE A 162 -8.05 -1.80 10.67
CA PHE A 162 -8.45 -1.41 12.02
C PHE A 162 -8.97 0.03 12.09
N ALA A 163 -8.40 0.93 11.30
CA ALA A 163 -8.80 2.33 11.25
C ALA A 163 -10.12 2.55 10.48
N ILE A 164 -10.46 1.69 9.52
CA ILE A 164 -11.71 1.73 8.75
C ILE A 164 -12.96 1.53 9.64
N ARG A 165 -12.88 0.64 10.64
CA ARG A 165 -14.00 0.34 11.56
C ARG A 165 -14.48 1.58 12.34
N PRO A 166 -13.62 2.33 13.07
CA PRO A 166 -14.04 3.53 13.80
C PRO A 166 -14.39 4.71 12.88
N MET A 167 -13.88 4.74 11.65
CA MET A 167 -14.21 5.79 10.68
C MET A 167 -15.55 5.55 9.95
N GLY A 168 -16.21 4.41 10.18
CA GLY A 168 -17.49 4.06 9.54
C GLY A 168 -17.40 3.92 8.01
N LEU A 169 -16.19 3.75 7.47
CA LEU A 169 -15.98 3.50 6.05
C LEU A 169 -16.59 2.13 5.69
N SER A 170 -17.56 2.12 4.77
CA SER A 170 -18.25 0.89 4.38
C SER A 170 -17.29 -0.12 3.71
N HIS A 171 -17.43 -1.41 4.03
CA HIS A 171 -16.75 -2.54 3.39
C HIS A 171 -16.99 -2.63 1.86
N ARG A 172 -17.95 -1.85 1.34
CA ARG A 172 -18.26 -1.71 -0.08
C ARG A 172 -17.41 -0.66 -0.81
N SER A 173 -16.50 0.03 -0.11
CA SER A 173 -15.59 1.01 -0.73
C SER A 173 -14.54 0.34 -1.62
N ARG A 174 -14.15 1.01 -2.71
CA ARG A 174 -13.12 0.49 -3.64
C ARG A 174 -11.76 0.38 -2.97
N ILE A 175 -11.48 1.27 -2.02
CA ILE A 175 -10.24 1.27 -1.24
C ILE A 175 -10.07 -0.04 -0.48
N PHE A 176 -11.16 -0.55 0.13
CA PHE A 176 -11.13 -1.82 0.85
C PHE A 176 -10.89 -3.03 -0.08
N GLY A 177 -11.57 -3.07 -1.23
CA GLY A 177 -11.38 -4.12 -2.22
C GLY A 177 -9.94 -4.15 -2.77
N VAL A 178 -9.39 -2.98 -3.09
CA VAL A 178 -8.01 -2.86 -3.56
C VAL A 178 -7.03 -3.30 -2.47
N SER A 179 -7.19 -2.83 -1.24
CA SER A 179 -6.33 -3.23 -0.13
C SER A 179 -6.39 -4.74 0.09
N LEU A 180 -7.58 -5.34 0.09
CA LEU A 180 -7.74 -6.77 0.31
C LEU A 180 -7.00 -7.61 -0.74
N GLY A 181 -7.07 -7.23 -2.02
CA GLY A 181 -6.29 -7.90 -3.08
C GLY A 181 -4.78 -7.75 -2.88
N LEU A 182 -4.28 -6.56 -2.51
CA LEU A 182 -2.85 -6.36 -2.17
C LEU A 182 -2.40 -7.18 -0.96
N GLY A 183 -3.28 -7.33 0.04
CA GLY A 183 -3.00 -8.13 1.23
C GLY A 183 -2.84 -9.60 0.90
N ILE A 184 -3.71 -10.14 0.03
CA ILE A 184 -3.61 -11.53 -0.46
C ILE A 184 -2.28 -11.74 -1.18
N LEU A 185 -1.95 -10.85 -2.13
CA LEU A 185 -0.69 -10.92 -2.89
C LEU A 185 0.54 -10.87 -1.96
N SER A 186 0.56 -9.90 -1.03
CA SER A 186 1.68 -9.72 -0.09
C SER A 186 1.81 -10.88 0.90
N THR A 187 0.69 -11.48 1.33
CA THR A 187 0.69 -12.65 2.21
C THR A 187 1.33 -13.84 1.52
N VAL A 188 0.93 -14.12 0.29
CA VAL A 188 1.49 -15.24 -0.46
C VAL A 188 2.98 -15.02 -0.67
N GLU A 189 3.40 -13.85 -1.13
CA GLU A 189 4.81 -13.56 -1.38
C GLU A 189 5.67 -13.67 -0.10
N LEU A 190 5.15 -13.22 1.05
CA LEU A 190 5.81 -13.39 2.34
C LEU A 190 5.95 -14.88 2.71
N VAL A 191 4.88 -15.67 2.61
CA VAL A 191 4.90 -17.11 2.89
C VAL A 191 5.88 -17.82 1.95
N SER A 192 5.90 -17.44 0.67
CA SER A 192 6.85 -17.92 -0.34
C SER A 192 8.28 -17.76 0.17
N SER A 193 8.59 -16.54 0.60
CA SER A 193 9.93 -16.13 0.97
C SER A 193 10.43 -16.80 2.26
N ALA A 194 9.53 -17.16 3.18
CA ALA A 194 9.83 -17.85 4.42
C ALA A 194 9.88 -19.38 4.27
N TRP A 195 9.16 -19.94 3.30
CA TRP A 195 9.12 -21.38 3.07
C TRP A 195 10.24 -21.85 2.14
N LEU A 196 10.60 -21.05 1.12
CA LEU A 196 11.73 -21.32 0.23
C LEU A 196 13.07 -21.41 0.98
N THR A 197 13.19 -20.75 2.12
CA THR A 197 14.38 -20.87 2.99
C THR A 197 14.44 -22.19 3.75
N ASN A 198 13.30 -22.89 3.94
CA ASN A 198 13.22 -24.07 4.80
C ASN A 198 13.03 -25.39 4.00
N MET A 199 12.31 -25.38 2.87
CA MET A 199 12.02 -26.59 2.09
C MET A 199 11.93 -26.30 0.58
N THR A 200 12.98 -26.63 -0.17
CA THR A 200 13.08 -26.37 -1.62
C THR A 200 12.30 -27.37 -2.50
N THR A 201 11.83 -28.48 -1.93
CA THR A 201 11.22 -29.61 -2.65
C THR A 201 9.78 -29.39 -3.11
N MET A 202 9.08 -28.34 -2.64
CA MET A 202 7.64 -28.11 -2.93
C MET A 202 7.34 -26.94 -3.89
N TYR A 203 8.27 -26.63 -4.80
CA TYR A 203 8.14 -25.50 -5.75
C TYR A 203 6.85 -25.54 -6.61
N MET A 204 6.40 -26.73 -7.01
CA MET A 204 5.18 -26.88 -7.83
C MET A 204 3.90 -26.47 -7.07
N THR A 205 3.74 -26.93 -5.83
CA THR A 205 2.59 -26.59 -5.00
C THR A 205 2.52 -25.08 -4.77
N PHE A 206 3.68 -24.47 -4.52
CA PHE A 206 3.79 -23.04 -4.32
C PHE A 206 3.38 -22.24 -5.56
N SER A 207 3.84 -22.65 -6.74
CA SER A 207 3.51 -21.98 -8.00
C SER A 207 1.99 -21.98 -8.26
N VAL A 208 1.31 -23.09 -7.93
CA VAL A 208 -0.16 -23.18 -8.02
C VAL A 208 -0.83 -22.22 -7.03
N VAL A 209 -0.42 -22.22 -5.76
CA VAL A 209 -0.99 -21.32 -4.74
C VAL A 209 -0.81 -19.86 -5.13
N ARG A 210 0.37 -19.50 -5.65
CA ARG A 210 0.67 -18.15 -6.13
C ARG A 210 -0.23 -17.74 -7.28
N GLY A 211 -0.38 -18.57 -8.31
CA GLY A 211 -1.27 -18.23 -9.42
C GLY A 211 -2.74 -18.14 -9.01
N ILE A 212 -3.22 -19.02 -8.12
CA ILE A 212 -4.59 -18.92 -7.58
C ILE A 212 -4.78 -17.58 -6.86
N ALA A 213 -3.81 -17.17 -6.02
CA ALA A 213 -3.89 -15.93 -5.28
C ALA A 213 -3.86 -14.68 -6.19
N ILE A 214 -3.05 -14.71 -7.26
CA ILE A 214 -3.02 -13.65 -8.28
C ILE A 214 -4.38 -13.54 -8.97
N SER A 215 -4.89 -14.66 -9.48
CA SER A 215 -6.20 -14.73 -10.12
C SER A 215 -7.32 -14.22 -9.19
N LEU A 216 -7.31 -14.61 -7.91
CA LEU A 216 -8.27 -14.11 -6.92
C LEU A 216 -8.14 -12.60 -6.69
N ALA A 217 -6.92 -12.09 -6.52
CA ALA A 217 -6.68 -10.66 -6.29
C ALA A 217 -7.18 -9.81 -7.49
N PHE A 218 -6.89 -10.24 -8.72
CA PHE A 218 -7.39 -9.56 -9.91
C PHE A 218 -8.91 -9.68 -10.06
N GLY A 219 -9.48 -10.84 -9.75
CA GLY A 219 -10.93 -11.03 -9.70
C GLY A 219 -11.62 -10.09 -8.70
N ILE A 220 -11.04 -9.93 -7.51
CA ILE A 220 -11.52 -9.00 -6.47
C ILE A 220 -11.47 -7.56 -7.00
N TRP A 221 -10.33 -7.14 -7.55
CA TRP A 221 -10.19 -5.80 -8.11
C TRP A 221 -11.19 -5.55 -9.24
N ALA A 222 -11.33 -6.47 -10.19
CA ALA A 222 -12.30 -6.37 -11.27
C ALA A 222 -13.74 -6.23 -10.73
N ALA A 223 -14.15 -7.11 -9.82
CA ALA A 223 -15.48 -7.08 -9.22
C ALA A 223 -15.77 -5.75 -8.51
N TYR A 224 -14.82 -5.24 -7.71
CA TYR A 224 -14.98 -3.97 -7.01
C TYR A 224 -15.02 -2.75 -7.95
N PHE A 225 -14.33 -2.78 -9.08
CA PHE A 225 -14.40 -1.71 -10.08
C PHE A 225 -15.66 -1.78 -10.96
N PHE A 226 -16.20 -2.98 -11.21
CA PHE A 226 -17.49 -3.15 -11.89
C PHE A 226 -18.68 -2.73 -11.04
N ILE A 227 -18.60 -2.90 -9.72
CA ILE A 227 -19.67 -2.48 -8.81
C ILE A 227 -19.62 -0.93 -8.65
N PRO A 228 -20.72 -0.21 -8.92
CA PRO A 228 -20.79 1.23 -8.70
C PRO A 228 -20.60 1.53 -7.21
N GLU A 229 -19.67 2.45 -6.91
CA GLU A 229 -19.34 2.84 -5.54
C GLU A 229 -20.53 3.61 -4.92
N PRO A 230 -21.07 3.19 -3.77
CA PRO A 230 -22.05 3.98 -3.04
C PRO A 230 -21.41 5.31 -2.64
N GLN A 231 -22.13 6.43 -2.81
CA GLN A 231 -21.63 7.75 -2.44
C GLN A 231 -21.07 7.75 -1.01
N ARG A 232 -19.84 8.27 -0.83
CA ARG A 232 -19.19 8.43 0.48
C ARG A 232 -20.13 9.21 1.40
N ARG A 233 -20.77 8.52 2.34
CA ARG A 233 -21.48 9.22 3.43
C ARG A 233 -20.40 9.84 4.32
N MET A 234 -20.34 11.17 4.34
CA MET A 234 -19.56 11.90 5.32
C MET A 234 -20.17 11.61 6.69
N ILE A 235 -19.57 10.68 7.42
CA ILE A 235 -19.95 10.39 8.79
C ILE A 235 -19.29 11.47 9.65
N VAL A 236 -20.11 12.30 10.25
CA VAL A 236 -19.68 13.31 11.22
C VAL A 236 -19.22 12.55 12.46
N LEU A 237 -17.90 12.57 12.73
CA LEU A 237 -17.35 11.96 13.94
C LEU A 237 -17.86 12.74 15.16
N PRO A 238 -18.38 12.08 16.22
CA PRO A 238 -18.71 12.75 17.47
C PRO A 238 -17.47 13.44 18.04
N THR A 239 -17.65 14.66 18.56
CA THR A 239 -16.58 15.49 19.17
C THR A 239 -15.92 14.83 20.39
N THR A 240 -16.54 13.79 20.95
CA THR A 240 -16.02 12.99 22.07
C THR A 240 -15.11 11.84 21.65
N SER A 241 -14.93 11.59 20.34
CA SER A 241 -14.17 10.43 19.87
C SER A 241 -12.65 10.59 20.15
N PRO A 242 -11.98 9.55 20.69
CA PRO A 242 -10.54 9.58 20.96
C PRO A 242 -9.68 9.88 19.73
N PHE A 243 -10.15 9.49 18.53
CA PHE A 243 -9.47 9.75 17.26
C PHE A 243 -9.36 11.24 16.94
N LEU A 244 -10.35 12.05 17.32
CA LEU A 244 -10.33 13.49 17.11
C LEU A 244 -9.30 14.16 18.02
N LYS A 245 -9.17 13.69 19.28
CA LYS A 245 -8.10 14.12 20.21
C LYS A 245 -6.71 13.78 19.68
N TRP A 246 -6.48 12.56 19.20
CA TRP A 246 -5.19 12.16 18.60
C TRP A 246 -4.88 12.94 17.31
N ASN A 247 -5.89 13.28 16.51
CA ASN A 247 -5.74 14.13 15.34
C ASN A 247 -5.34 15.57 15.73
N GLN A 248 -5.92 16.13 16.79
CA GLN A 248 -5.52 17.43 17.32
C GLN A 248 -4.09 17.43 17.87
N VAL A 249 -3.71 16.39 18.63
CA VAL A 249 -2.34 16.24 19.16
C VAL A 249 -1.31 16.11 18.03
N SER A 250 -1.59 15.31 16.99
CA SER A 250 -0.70 15.17 15.84
C SER A 250 -0.63 16.43 14.96
N LEU A 251 -1.71 17.21 14.85
CA LEU A 251 -1.69 18.54 14.24
C LEU A 251 -0.82 19.53 15.04
N ALA A 252 -0.88 19.48 16.37
CA ALA A 252 -0.07 20.31 17.26
C ALA A 252 1.42 19.91 17.22
N LEU A 253 1.74 18.63 17.08
CA LEU A 253 3.11 18.12 16.92
C LEU A 253 3.70 18.38 15.52
N GLY A 254 2.84 18.57 14.52
CA GLY A 254 3.25 18.82 13.13
C GLY A 254 3.54 20.29 12.79
N HIS A 255 3.20 21.23 13.68
CA HIS A 255 3.65 22.63 13.59
C HIS A 255 4.90 22.79 14.47
N ASP A 256 5.98 23.36 13.91
CA ASP A 256 7.03 23.98 14.73
C ASP A 256 6.39 24.88 15.81
N PRO A 257 6.98 24.99 17.01
CA PRO A 257 6.38 25.68 18.14
C PRO A 257 6.47 27.21 17.96
N GLY A 258 5.77 27.73 16.97
CA GLY A 258 5.40 29.13 16.89
C GLY A 258 4.14 29.31 17.73
N TYR A 259 4.32 29.83 18.95
CA TYR A 259 3.30 30.33 19.88
C TYR A 259 1.83 30.09 19.44
N VAL A 260 1.19 29.08 20.03
CA VAL A 260 -0.25 28.89 19.91
C VAL A 260 -0.93 30.02 20.69
N VAL A 261 -1.68 30.86 19.97
CA VAL A 261 -2.61 31.81 20.58
C VAL A 261 -3.61 31.00 21.40
N VAL A 262 -3.52 31.10 22.72
CA VAL A 262 -4.60 30.73 23.64
C VAL A 262 -5.74 31.73 23.38
N GLY A 263 -6.61 31.41 22.44
CA GLY A 263 -7.74 32.29 22.12
C GLY A 263 -8.32 32.05 20.74
N SER A 264 -9.22 31.07 20.63
CA SER A 264 -10.40 31.07 19.75
C SER A 264 -11.00 29.66 19.62
N SER A 265 -11.28 29.01 20.74
CA SER A 265 -12.38 28.05 20.76
C SER A 265 -13.68 28.87 20.73
N SER A 266 -14.47 28.70 19.67
CA SER A 266 -15.78 29.33 19.52
C SER A 266 -16.67 29.04 20.74
N PRO A 267 -17.36 30.06 21.30
CA PRO A 267 -18.04 29.99 22.61
C PRO A 267 -19.16 28.95 22.72
N ASP A 268 -19.61 28.37 21.61
CA ASP A 268 -20.64 27.32 21.58
C ASP A 268 -20.13 25.93 22.01
N LEU A 269 -18.82 25.75 22.23
CA LEU A 269 -18.23 24.47 22.62
C LEU A 269 -18.29 24.18 24.13
N PHE A 270 -18.54 25.19 24.95
CA PHE A 270 -18.48 25.07 26.40
C PHE A 270 -19.88 25.09 27.01
N ALA A 271 -20.12 24.21 27.98
CA ALA A 271 -21.33 24.30 28.78
C ALA A 271 -21.34 25.68 29.49
N PRO A 272 -22.51 26.30 29.72
CA PRO A 272 -22.59 27.63 30.35
C PRO A 272 -21.87 27.72 31.70
N ALA A 273 -21.75 26.59 32.41
CA ALA A 273 -21.01 26.49 33.66
C ALA A 273 -19.47 26.65 33.50
N GLU A 274 -18.89 26.22 32.38
CA GLU A 274 -17.44 26.33 32.14
C GLU A 274 -17.04 27.74 31.71
N LEU A 275 -17.92 28.43 30.97
CA LEU A 275 -17.77 29.85 30.63
C LEU A 275 -17.76 30.74 31.87
N GLU A 276 -18.60 30.44 32.86
CA GLU A 276 -18.66 31.17 34.14
C GLU A 276 -17.37 31.00 34.95
N ILE A 277 -16.79 29.80 34.96
CA ILE A 277 -15.52 29.51 35.65
C ILE A 277 -14.37 30.26 34.96
N MET A 278 -14.34 30.27 33.62
CA MET A 278 -13.33 31.00 32.86
C MET A 278 -13.46 32.52 33.04
N ARG A 279 -14.68 33.06 33.11
CA ARG A 279 -14.92 34.47 33.42
C ARG A 279 -14.41 34.83 34.81
N ARG A 280 -14.72 34.03 35.83
CA ARG A 280 -14.21 34.22 37.20
C ARG A 280 -12.69 34.08 37.29
N ALA A 281 -12.09 33.21 36.48
CA ALA A 281 -10.65 33.07 36.40
C ALA A 281 -9.99 34.29 35.75
N ALA A 282 -10.58 34.84 34.68
CA ALA A 282 -10.11 36.05 34.00
C ALA A 282 -10.19 37.30 34.89
N GLU A 283 -11.27 37.45 35.66
CA GLU A 283 -11.42 38.53 36.66
C GLU A 283 -10.38 38.44 37.77
N LYS A 284 -9.89 37.23 38.10
CA LYS A 284 -8.83 37.02 39.09
C LYS A 284 -7.41 37.35 38.59
N THR A 285 -7.21 37.45 37.28
CA THR A 285 -5.90 37.64 36.65
C THR A 285 -5.61 39.07 36.21
N VAL A 286 -6.41 40.06 36.61
CA VAL A 286 -6.07 41.48 36.43
C VAL A 286 -5.31 41.95 37.69
N PRO A 287 -3.95 41.98 37.68
CA PRO A 287 -3.21 42.64 38.73
C PRO A 287 -3.47 44.14 38.69
N VAL A 288 -3.72 44.70 39.88
CA VAL A 288 -3.81 46.13 40.17
C VAL A 288 -2.50 46.82 39.74
N ALA A 289 -2.46 47.30 38.51
CA ALA A 289 -1.38 48.11 37.96
C ALA A 289 -1.94 49.16 36.99
N ALA A 290 -2.93 49.91 37.45
CA ALA A 290 -3.30 51.22 36.95
C ALA A 290 -4.08 51.91 38.07
N LEU A 291 -3.67 53.13 38.43
CA LEU A 291 -4.12 53.98 39.55
C LEU A 291 -3.22 53.92 40.81
N ASN A 292 -1.97 54.36 40.65
CA ASN A 292 -1.43 55.57 41.31
C ASN A 292 0.00 55.85 40.80
#